data_AF-A0A527YI37-F1
#
_entry.id   AF-A0A527YI37-F1
#
_cell.length_a   1.000
_cell.length_b   1.000
_cell.length_c   1.000
_cell.angle_alpha   90.00
_cell.angle_beta   90.00
_cell.angle_gamma   90.00
#
_symmetry.space_group_name_H-M   'P 1'
#
loop_
_entity.id
_entity.type
_entity.pdbx_description
1 polymer ?
#
loop_
_entity_poly.entity_id
_entity_poly.type
_entity_poly.pdbx_seq_one_letter_code
_entity_poly.pdbx_strand_id
1 'polypeptide(L)'
;YKTVRAELDAYGHGLVEKVEIVALSQVDTLDAEARKNKVASLKRAAGRAPMLLSAVTGEGVEAVLRALMTVVAEAREAVAT
;
A
#
# COMPACT_ATOMS: atom_id res chain seq x y z
N TYR A 1 0.95 -7.95 -6.86
CA TYR A 1 1.75 -8.03 -5.61
C TYR A 1 2.95 -8.95 -5.77
N LYS A 2 2.78 -10.29 -5.79
CA LYS A 2 3.91 -11.24 -5.79
C LYS A 2 4.96 -10.98 -6.89
N THR A 3 4.51 -10.71 -8.12
CA THR A 3 5.41 -10.35 -9.23
C THR A 3 6.22 -9.09 -8.93
N VAL A 4 5.54 -7.99 -8.57
CA VAL A 4 6.20 -6.72 -8.19
C VAL A 4 7.17 -6.91 -7.02
N ARG A 5 6.81 -7.75 -6.04
CA ARG A 5 7.69 -8.07 -4.90
C ARG A 5 8.96 -8.77 -5.36
N ALA A 6 8.84 -9.78 -6.22
CA ALA A 6 9.99 -10.49 -6.79
C ALA A 6 10.88 -9.56 -7.66
N GLU A 7 10.28 -8.65 -8.41
CA GLU A 7 11.02 -7.64 -9.19
C GLU A 7 11.78 -6.66 -8.29
N LEU A 8 11.16 -6.21 -7.19
CA LEU A 8 11.82 -5.37 -6.19
C LEU A 8 12.95 -6.11 -5.48
N ASP A 9 12.80 -7.41 -5.20
CA ASP A 9 13.86 -8.22 -4.60
C ASP A 9 15.04 -8.41 -5.56
N ALA A 10 14.78 -8.51 -6.86
CA ALA A 10 15.82 -8.68 -7.88
C ALA A 10 16.52 -7.36 -8.26
N TYR A 11 15.77 -6.26 -8.39
CA TYR A 11 16.25 -5.03 -9.02
C TYR A 11 15.85 -3.74 -8.27
N GLY A 12 15.30 -3.85 -7.06
CA GLY A 12 14.71 -2.71 -6.35
C GLY A 12 15.70 -1.73 -5.74
N HIS A 13 17.02 -1.95 -5.80
CA HIS A 13 18.06 -1.00 -5.35
C HIS A 13 17.81 -0.38 -3.96
N GLY A 14 17.59 -1.20 -2.92
CA GLY A 14 17.36 -0.70 -1.56
C GLY A 14 15.90 -0.32 -1.25
N LEU A 15 14.97 -0.57 -2.17
CA LEU A 15 13.54 -0.34 -1.94
C LEU A 15 12.89 -1.42 -1.05
N VAL A 16 13.52 -2.57 -0.89
CA VAL A 16 12.94 -3.71 -0.16
C VAL A 16 13.02 -3.50 1.36
N GLU A 17 13.96 -2.67 1.79
CA GLU A 17 14.27 -2.30 3.16
C GLU A 17 13.41 -1.12 3.64
N LYS A 18 12.79 -0.39 2.71
CA LYS A 18 11.91 0.72 3.06
C LYS A 18 10.58 0.22 3.60
N VAL A 19 9.98 1.01 4.48
CA VAL A 19 8.61 0.79 4.94
C VAL A 19 7.67 0.84 3.74
N GLU A 20 7.03 -0.28 3.43
CA GLU A 20 6.04 -0.39 2.36
C GLU A 20 4.63 -0.13 2.92
N ILE A 21 3.82 0.64 2.19
CA ILE A 21 2.37 0.76 2.40
C ILE A 21 1.70 0.11 1.19
N VAL A 22 0.78 -0.82 1.42
CA VAL A 22 0.05 -1.52 0.36
C VAL A 22 -1.36 -0.97 0.28
N ALA A 23 -1.79 -0.56 -0.92
CA ALA A 23 -3.16 -0.13 -1.16
C ALA A 23 -3.79 -0.84 -2.37
N LEU A 24 -5.08 -1.16 -2.27
CA LEU A 24 -5.92 -1.54 -3.39
C LEU A 24 -6.52 -0.27 -3.98
N SER A 25 -6.16 0.04 -5.22
CA SER A 25 -6.67 1.20 -5.97
C SER A 25 -7.96 0.86 -6.75
N GLN A 26 -8.59 1.91 -7.32
CA GLN A 26 -9.77 1.81 -8.19
C GLN A 26 -10.96 1.10 -7.54
N VAL A 27 -11.10 1.26 -6.22
CA VAL A 27 -12.13 0.57 -5.43
C VAL A 27 -13.55 1.07 -5.69
N ASP A 28 -13.69 2.17 -6.43
CA ASP A 28 -14.93 2.70 -6.98
C ASP A 28 -15.50 1.82 -8.12
N THR A 29 -14.66 1.02 -8.76
CA THR A 29 -15.06 0.12 -9.86
C THR A 29 -15.56 -1.25 -9.37
N LEU A 30 -15.51 -1.47 -8.05
CA LEU A 30 -15.82 -2.76 -7.43
C LEU A 30 -17.13 -2.68 -6.67
N ASP A 31 -18.00 -3.67 -6.89
CA ASP A 31 -19.10 -3.92 -5.97
C ASP A 31 -18.58 -4.46 -4.61
N ALA A 32 -19.49 -4.60 -3.64
CA ALA A 32 -19.15 -5.01 -2.29
C ALA A 32 -18.49 -6.40 -2.21
N GLU A 33 -18.93 -7.35 -3.02
CA GLU A 33 -18.42 -8.72 -3.02
C GLU A 33 -17.03 -8.78 -3.67
N ALA A 34 -16.88 -8.17 -4.85
CA ALA A 34 -15.62 -8.06 -5.56
C ALA A 34 -14.58 -7.32 -4.72
N ARG A 35 -14.97 -6.22 -4.05
CA ARG A 35 -14.09 -5.50 -3.12
C ARG A 35 -13.63 -6.42 -1.99
N LYS A 36 -14.54 -7.11 -1.30
CA LYS A 36 -14.21 -8.04 -0.21
C LYS A 36 -13.24 -9.13 -0.68
N ASN A 37 -13.50 -9.73 -1.83
CA ASN A 37 -12.67 -10.81 -2.40
C ASN A 37 -11.27 -10.33 -2.79
N LYS A 38 -11.16 -9.17 -3.45
CA LYS A 38 -9.85 -8.59 -3.81
C LYS A 38 -9.03 -8.18 -2.59
N VAL A 39 -9.68 -7.60 -1.56
CA VAL A 39 -9.01 -7.26 -0.29
C VAL A 39 -8.48 -8.50 0.41
N ALA A 40 -9.30 -9.56 0.52
CA ALA A 40 -8.87 -10.81 1.14
C ALA A 40 -7.70 -11.46 0.38
N SER A 41 -7.77 -11.47 -0.96
CA SER A 41 -6.69 -11.99 -1.82
C SER A 41 -5.40 -11.20 -1.66
N LEU A 42 -5.47 -9.86 -1.71
CA LEU A 42 -4.31 -9.00 -1.55
C LEU A 42 -3.73 -9.09 -0.14
N LYS A 43 -4.57 -9.14 0.91
CA LYS A 43 -4.13 -9.34 2.29
C LYS A 43 -3.35 -10.64 2.45
N ARG A 44 -3.84 -11.73 1.85
CA ARG A 44 -3.15 -13.03 1.86
C ARG A 44 -1.80 -12.96 1.15
N ALA A 45 -1.71 -12.25 0.03
CA ALA A 45 -0.47 -12.12 -0.72
C ALA A 45 0.55 -11.20 -0.04
N ALA A 46 0.10 -10.11 0.59
CA ALA A 46 0.94 -9.08 1.20
C ALA A 46 1.23 -9.29 2.69
N GLY A 47 0.57 -10.24 3.35
CA GLY A 47 0.72 -10.49 4.79
C GLY A 47 0.10 -9.42 5.70
N ARG A 48 -0.50 -8.37 5.13
CA ARG A 48 -1.13 -7.25 5.85
C ARG A 48 -2.38 -6.76 5.14
N ALA A 49 -3.30 -6.16 5.90
CA ALA A 49 -4.50 -5.58 5.32
C ALA A 49 -4.12 -4.39 4.41
N PRO A 50 -4.53 -4.37 3.13
CA PRO A 50 -4.28 -3.22 2.28
C PRO A 50 -5.20 -2.06 2.67
N MET A 51 -4.71 -0.84 2.50
CA MET A 51 -5.55 0.35 2.47
C MET A 51 -6.41 0.34 1.19
N LEU A 52 -7.53 1.04 1.19
CA LEU A 52 -8.41 1.14 0.03
C LEU A 52 -8.41 2.59 -0.45
N LEU A 53 -8.28 2.80 -1.76
CA LEU A 53 -8.39 4.14 -2.31
C LEU A 53 -8.95 4.18 -3.73
N SER A 54 -9.57 5.29 -4.08
CA SER A 54 -9.94 5.66 -5.44
C SER A 54 -9.40 7.05 -5.74
N ALA A 55 -8.51 7.15 -6.73
CA ALA A 55 -8.03 8.44 -7.20
C ALA A 55 -9.12 9.23 -7.96
N VAL A 56 -10.14 8.54 -8.47
CA VAL A 56 -11.24 9.16 -9.23
C VAL A 56 -12.24 9.82 -8.29
N THR A 57 -12.68 9.11 -7.25
CA THR A 57 -13.69 9.61 -6.31
C THR A 57 -13.07 10.33 -5.10
N GLY A 58 -11.78 10.16 -4.87
CA GLY A 58 -11.08 10.64 -3.67
C GLY A 58 -11.25 9.73 -2.45
N GLU A 59 -12.04 8.65 -2.54
CA GLU A 59 -12.21 7.69 -1.45
C GLU A 59 -10.84 7.23 -0.92
N GLY A 60 -10.63 7.32 0.39
CA GLY A 60 -9.45 6.76 1.06
C GLY A 60 -8.11 7.45 0.76
N VAL A 61 -8.06 8.42 -0.16
CA VAL A 61 -6.83 9.13 -0.53
C VAL A 61 -6.22 9.84 0.67
N GLU A 62 -7.03 10.58 1.44
CA GLU A 62 -6.54 11.30 2.62
C GLU A 62 -5.94 10.34 3.67
N ALA A 63 -6.58 9.20 3.91
CA ALA A 63 -6.09 8.21 4.86
C ALA A 63 -4.72 7.66 4.43
N VAL A 64 -4.54 7.36 3.14
CA VAL A 64 -3.26 6.89 2.58
C VAL A 64 -2.18 7.96 2.68
N LEU A 65 -2.50 9.22 2.36
CA LEU A 65 -1.57 10.34 2.49
C LEU A 65 -1.13 10.56 3.96
N ARG A 66 -2.06 10.45 4.92
CA ARG A 66 -1.74 10.54 6.35
C ARG A 66 -0.83 9.40 6.83
N ALA A 67 -1.08 8.18 6.34
CA ALA A 67 -0.22 7.03 6.64
C ALA A 67 1.19 7.23 6.08
N LEU A 68 1.31 7.71 4.83
CA LEU A 68 2.61 8.06 4.22
C LEU A 68 3.33 9.15 5.00
N MET A 69 2.62 10.21 5.38
CA MET A 69 3.20 11.33 6.15
C MET A 69 3.79 10.86 7.47
N THR A 70 3.12 9.93 8.15
CA THR A 70 3.60 9.33 9.41
C THR A 70 4.91 8.58 9.19
N VAL A 71 4.95 7.67 8.22
CA VAL A 71 6.17 6.90 7.87
C VAL A 71 7.33 7.82 7.48
N VAL A 72 7.06 8.88 6.72
CA VAL A 72 8.09 9.85 6.31
C VAL A 72 8.60 10.66 7.49
N ALA A 73 7.73 11.05 8.42
CA ALA A 73 8.14 11.77 9.62
C ALA A 73 9.04 10.89 10.51
N GLU A 74 8.62 9.65 10.79
CA GLU A 74 9.39 8.67 11.57
C GLU A 74 10.77 8.40 10.94
N ALA A 75 10.82 8.24 9.61
CA ALA A 75 12.08 8.03 8.89
C ALA A 75 13.03 9.24 8.97
N ARG A 76 12.49 10.47 8.98
CA ARG A 76 13.30 11.69 9.13
C ARG A 76 13.87 11.83 10.54
N GLU A 77 13.08 11.50 11.55
CA GLU A 77 13.54 11.51 12.95
C GLU A 77 14.66 10.49 13.16
N ALA A 78 14.51 9.27 12.64
CA ALA A 78 15.52 8.22 12.76
C ALA A 78 16.90 8.58 12.18
N VAL A 79 16.95 9.42 11.14
CA VAL A 79 18.23 9.88 10.52
C VAL A 79 18.84 11.07 11.28
N ALA A 80 18.05 11.83 12.04
CA ALA A 80 18.52 12.99 12.79
C ALA A 80 19.20 12.66 14.13
N THR A 81 19.12 11.39 14.56
CA THR A 81 19.75 10.82 15.77
C THR A 81 20.99 10.01 15.42
#